data_AF-A0A935ZNF0-F1
#
_entry.id   AF-A0A935ZNF0-F1
#
_cell.length_a   1.000
_cell.length_b   1.000
_cell.length_c   1.000
_cell.angle_alpha   90.00
_cell.angle_beta   90.00
_cell.angle_gamma   90.00
#
_symmetry.space_group_name_H-M   'P 1'
#
loop_
_entity.id
_entity.type
_entity.pdbx_description
1 polymer ?
#
loop_
_entity_poly.entity_id
_entity_poly.type
_entity_poly.pdbx_seq_one_letter_code
_entity_poly.pdbx_strand_id
1 'polypeptide(L)'
;MLAAAALLVTVGGSAWVWTRARPSAWRRVHDPRVWVGAAALLFSAMWLLMNIGWFHPVMLATLLVFTRCGPPHHATLAYSPRVRALGGVLIAWHLVAIAATVHPKAAKFAAARMWMDATRTAQGWGMWATPPETNVFLKAVAFDASERAVELATDLHLAELRPPASLGYDRRWKIAEVLAKPRSQRFRSGHARWLCRTHPGTARIELRAVEYRIPTPAENRSLGGYDVDAVFRERATQRLLLDHACP
;
A
#
# COMPACT_ATOMS: atom_id res chain seq x y z
N MET A 1 11.73 -44.02 33.80
CA MET A 1 11.59 -44.01 32.32
C MET A 1 10.85 -42.75 31.93
N LEU A 2 11.51 -41.78 31.28
CA LEU A 2 10.86 -40.57 30.74
C LEU A 2 10.45 -40.88 29.30
N ALA A 3 9.14 -40.91 29.03
CA ALA A 3 8.60 -41.11 27.69
C ALA A 3 9.06 -39.96 26.76
N ALA A 4 9.64 -40.31 25.61
CA ALA A 4 10.06 -39.33 24.62
C ALA A 4 8.82 -38.69 23.97
N ALA A 5 8.53 -37.44 24.31
CA ALA A 5 7.47 -36.68 23.66
C ALA A 5 7.84 -36.43 22.19
N ALA A 6 6.97 -36.86 21.27
CA ALA A 6 7.05 -36.54 19.85
C ALA A 6 5.84 -35.68 19.48
N LEU A 7 6.09 -34.61 18.71
CA LEU A 7 5.04 -33.78 18.15
C LEU A 7 4.82 -34.21 16.70
N LEU A 8 3.61 -34.65 16.38
CA LEU A 8 3.20 -34.96 15.01
C LEU A 8 2.41 -33.77 14.47
N VAL A 9 2.89 -33.18 13.37
CA VAL A 9 2.17 -32.11 12.68
C VAL A 9 1.80 -32.58 11.28
N THR A 10 0.52 -32.56 10.96
CA THR A 10 0.00 -32.93 9.64
C THR A 10 -0.47 -31.70 8.90
N VAL A 11 0.08 -31.45 7.71
CA VAL A 11 -0.34 -30.36 6.82
C VAL A 11 -0.43 -30.90 5.39
N GLY A 12 -1.59 -30.72 4.74
CA GLY A 12 -1.77 -31.07 3.33
C GLY A 12 -1.54 -32.54 2.98
N GLY A 13 -1.96 -33.47 3.84
CA GLY A 13 -1.78 -34.92 3.64
C GLY A 13 -0.38 -35.45 3.97
N SER A 14 0.56 -34.57 4.31
CA SER A 14 1.91 -34.97 4.76
C SER A 14 2.00 -34.93 6.28
N ALA A 15 2.47 -36.02 6.89
CA ALA A 15 2.66 -36.13 8.34
C ALA A 15 4.15 -35.96 8.70
N TRP A 16 4.45 -34.95 9.51
CA TRP A 16 5.79 -34.64 9.97
C TRP A 16 5.93 -35.05 11.43
N VAL A 17 6.66 -36.14 11.68
CA VAL A 17 6.94 -36.65 13.03
C VAL A 17 8.22 -36.01 13.56
N TRP A 18 8.10 -35.16 14.58
CA TRP A 18 9.25 -34.58 15.28
C TRP A 18 9.48 -35.24 16.62
N THR A 19 10.57 -35.99 16.73
CA THR A 19 11.00 -36.64 17.97
C THR A 19 12.10 -35.84 18.67
N ARG A 20 12.11 -35.84 20.01
CA ARG A 20 13.13 -35.19 20.86
C ARG A 20 14.53 -35.81 20.75
N ALA A 21 14.71 -36.85 19.93
CA ALA A 21 15.91 -37.69 19.87
C ALA A 21 17.14 -37.03 19.20
N ARG A 22 16.99 -35.88 18.53
CA ARG A 22 18.12 -35.13 17.95
C ARG A 22 18.25 -33.75 18.61
N PRO A 23 18.81 -33.67 19.84
CA PRO A 23 18.94 -32.42 20.59
C PRO A 23 19.82 -31.36 19.92
N SER A 24 20.59 -31.72 18.88
CA SER A 24 21.41 -30.79 18.08
C SER A 24 20.63 -30.07 16.97
N ALA A 25 19.57 -30.68 16.44
CA ALA A 25 18.67 -30.04 15.47
C ALA A 25 17.69 -29.11 16.18
N TRP A 26 17.16 -29.56 17.33
CA TRP A 26 16.29 -28.75 18.18
C TRP A 26 17.01 -27.51 18.73
N ARG A 27 18.27 -27.65 19.16
CA ARG A 27 19.10 -26.51 19.57
C ARG A 27 19.34 -25.50 18.47
N ARG A 28 19.48 -25.93 17.21
CA ARG A 28 19.68 -25.03 16.07
C ARG A 28 18.40 -24.28 15.68
N VAL A 29 17.24 -24.95 15.70
CA VAL A 29 15.96 -24.29 15.42
C VAL A 29 15.58 -23.31 16.53
N HIS A 30 15.94 -23.59 17.79
CA HIS A 30 15.74 -22.65 18.91
C HIS A 30 16.91 -21.69 19.14
N ASP A 31 17.92 -21.69 18.26
CA ASP A 31 19.03 -20.76 18.36
C ASP A 31 18.49 -19.34 18.10
N PRO A 32 18.64 -18.40 19.04
CA PRO A 32 18.19 -17.02 18.87
C PRO A 32 18.72 -16.38 17.58
N ARG A 33 19.93 -16.77 17.13
CA ARG A 33 20.55 -16.24 15.92
C ARG A 33 19.77 -16.59 14.65
N VAL A 34 19.17 -17.77 14.60
CA VAL A 34 18.37 -18.23 13.46
C VAL A 34 17.07 -17.43 13.37
N TRP A 35 16.38 -17.21 14.49
CA TRP A 35 15.16 -16.40 14.53
C TRP A 35 15.43 -14.91 14.30
N VAL A 36 16.55 -14.38 14.78
CA VAL A 36 17.02 -13.03 14.45
C VAL A 36 17.27 -12.87 12.96
N GLY A 37 17.99 -13.81 12.35
CA GLY A 37 18.24 -13.80 10.91
C GLY A 37 16.94 -13.89 10.11
N ALA A 38 16.03 -14.80 10.47
CA ALA A 38 14.75 -14.96 9.80
C ALA A 38 13.87 -13.70 9.92
N ALA A 39 13.80 -13.09 11.10
CA ALA A 39 13.04 -11.87 11.31
C ALA A 39 13.69 -10.66 10.62
N ALA A 40 15.02 -10.53 10.63
CA ALA A 40 15.73 -9.52 9.88
C ALA A 40 15.45 -9.63 8.38
N LEU A 41 15.51 -10.84 7.82
CA LEU A 41 15.18 -11.10 6.42
C LEU A 41 13.71 -10.79 6.12
N LEU A 42 12.77 -11.15 7.01
CA LEU A 42 11.36 -10.81 6.86
C LEU A 42 11.15 -9.29 6.87
N PHE A 43 11.75 -8.56 7.81
CA PHE A 43 11.62 -7.10 7.88
C PHE A 43 12.31 -6.39 6.72
N SER A 44 13.45 -6.88 6.25
CA SER A 44 14.09 -6.39 5.02
C SER A 44 13.22 -6.68 3.79
N ALA A 45 12.63 -7.87 3.68
CA ALA A 45 11.72 -8.21 2.59
C ALA A 45 10.46 -7.34 2.63
N MET A 46 9.86 -7.14 3.81
CA MET A 46 8.72 -6.24 3.98
C MET A 46 9.10 -4.79 3.68
N TRP A 47 10.29 -4.32 4.05
CA TRP A 47 10.76 -2.97 3.70
C TRP A 47 10.93 -2.78 2.18
N LEU A 48 11.46 -3.80 1.49
CA LEU A 48 11.62 -3.77 0.04
C LEU A 48 10.29 -3.90 -0.72
N LEU A 49 9.33 -4.65 -0.16
CA LEU A 49 8.04 -4.94 -0.81
C LEU A 49 6.96 -3.93 -0.47
N MET A 50 6.92 -3.46 0.77
CA MET A 50 5.97 -2.51 1.29
C MET A 50 6.75 -1.24 1.63
N ASN A 51 6.63 -0.22 0.79
CA ASN A 51 7.29 1.08 0.96
C ASN A 51 6.69 1.88 2.15
N ILE A 52 6.78 1.32 3.35
CA ILE A 52 6.19 1.82 4.60
C ILE A 52 7.18 2.75 5.33
N GLY A 53 8.36 3.05 4.76
CA GLY A 53 9.32 3.99 5.32
C GLY A 53 10.06 3.47 6.57
N TRP A 54 10.29 4.34 7.56
CA TRP A 54 11.13 4.08 8.74
C TRP A 54 10.54 3.09 9.76
N PHE A 55 9.31 2.64 9.56
CA PHE A 55 8.63 1.68 10.45
C PHE A 55 9.38 0.35 10.56
N HIS A 56 9.89 -0.20 9.45
CA HIS A 56 10.60 -1.48 9.44
C HIS A 56 11.98 -1.42 10.12
N PRO A 57 12.82 -0.39 9.89
CA PRO A 57 14.06 -0.20 10.66
C PRO A 57 13.84 -0.10 12.18
N VAL A 58 12.80 0.61 12.63
CA VAL A 58 12.48 0.74 14.06
C VAL A 58 11.98 -0.58 14.65
N MET A 59 11.10 -1.29 13.95
CA MET A 59 10.68 -2.64 14.36
C MET A 59 11.84 -3.62 14.40
N LEU A 60 12.73 -3.60 13.40
CA LEU A 60 13.92 -4.44 13.35
C LEU A 60 14.88 -4.11 14.51
N ALA A 61 15.17 -2.84 14.75
CA ALA A 61 16.00 -2.41 15.88
C ALA A 61 15.42 -2.87 17.23
N THR A 62 14.10 -2.72 17.38
CA THR A 62 13.37 -3.15 18.58
C THR A 62 13.45 -4.68 18.75
N LEU A 63 13.25 -5.43 17.67
CA LEU A 63 13.36 -6.89 17.68
C LEU A 63 14.80 -7.39 17.95
N LEU A 64 15.81 -6.71 17.41
CA LEU A 64 17.22 -6.98 17.68
C LEU A 64 17.59 -6.75 19.15
N VAL A 65 17.02 -5.73 19.79
CA VAL A 65 17.16 -5.50 21.24
C VAL A 65 16.50 -6.65 22.02
N PHE A 66 15.28 -7.05 21.66
CA PHE A 66 14.57 -8.12 22.38
C PHE A 66 15.21 -9.50 22.23
N THR A 67 15.76 -9.81 21.06
CA THR A 67 16.40 -11.11 20.78
C THR A 67 17.78 -11.28 21.39
N ARG A 68 18.52 -10.18 21.61
CA ARG A 68 19.81 -10.19 22.32
C ARG A 68 19.63 -10.52 23.82
N CYS A 69 18.43 -10.33 24.37
CA CYS A 69 18.11 -10.54 25.78
C CYS A 69 17.57 -11.95 26.13
N GLY A 70 17.48 -12.88 25.16
CA GLY A 70 16.96 -14.24 25.37
C GLY A 70 15.43 -14.35 25.24
N PRO A 71 14.85 -15.58 25.33
CA PRO A 71 13.41 -15.77 25.19
C PRO A 71 12.66 -14.99 26.28
N PRO A 72 11.48 -14.42 25.97
CA PRO A 72 10.73 -13.63 26.91
C PRO A 72 10.21 -14.51 28.05
N HIS A 73 10.88 -14.49 29.21
CA HIS A 73 10.24 -14.87 30.46
C HIS A 73 9.04 -13.94 30.70
N HIS A 74 7.99 -14.36 31.41
CA HIS A 74 6.81 -13.52 31.71
C HIS A 74 7.14 -12.13 32.31
N ALA A 75 8.38 -11.92 32.76
CA ALA A 75 8.93 -10.67 33.28
C ALA A 75 9.78 -9.85 32.28
N THR A 76 9.90 -10.22 31.00
CA THR A 76 10.74 -9.49 30.05
C THR A 76 10.00 -8.30 29.45
N LEU A 77 10.55 -7.11 29.74
CA LEU A 77 10.40 -5.81 29.09
C LEU A 77 9.06 -5.54 28.39
N ALA A 78 8.72 -6.15 27.25
CA ALA A 78 7.50 -5.89 26.47
C ALA A 78 6.18 -5.93 27.30
N TYR A 79 6.09 -6.81 28.29
CA TYR A 79 4.91 -6.95 29.15
C TYR A 79 5.08 -6.38 30.56
N SER A 80 6.22 -5.76 30.85
CA SER A 80 6.45 -5.12 32.15
C SER A 80 5.52 -3.91 32.34
N PRO A 81 5.11 -3.59 33.58
CA PRO A 81 4.28 -2.42 33.87
C PRO A 81 4.88 -1.12 33.31
N ARG A 82 6.21 -0.98 33.35
CA ARG A 82 6.93 0.21 32.86
C ARG A 82 6.86 0.38 31.35
N VAL A 83 7.03 -0.70 30.59
CA VAL A 83 6.95 -0.63 29.12
C VAL A 83 5.49 -0.44 28.67
N ARG A 84 4.51 -1.03 29.36
CA ARG A 84 3.09 -0.75 29.09
C ARG A 84 2.73 0.70 29.37
N ALA A 85 3.24 1.27 30.48
CA ALA A 85 3.04 2.68 30.80
C ALA A 85 3.67 3.59 29.73
N LEU A 86 4.94 3.33 29.35
CA LEU A 86 5.61 4.09 28.30
C LEU A 86 4.89 3.95 26.95
N GLY A 87 4.52 2.73 26.55
CA GLY A 87 3.78 2.48 25.32
C GLY A 87 2.41 3.19 25.31
N GLY A 88 1.69 3.15 26.44
CA GLY A 88 0.42 3.86 26.60
C GLY A 88 0.58 5.39 26.45
N VAL A 89 1.60 5.97 27.06
CA VAL A 89 1.93 7.40 26.92
C VAL A 89 2.28 7.74 25.47
N LEU A 90 3.08 6.91 24.80
CA LEU A 90 3.46 7.13 23.40
C LEU A 90 2.26 7.00 22.44
N ILE A 91 1.34 6.06 22.70
CA ILE A 91 0.09 5.93 21.95
C ILE A 91 -0.78 7.16 22.17
N ALA A 92 -1.00 7.57 23.42
CA ALA A 92 -1.79 8.76 23.74
C ALA A 92 -1.19 10.01 23.09
N TRP A 93 0.14 10.18 23.16
CA TRP A 93 0.84 11.26 22.46
C TRP A 93 0.67 11.19 20.95
N HIS A 94 0.77 10.01 20.33
CA HIS A 94 0.58 9.85 18.89
C HIS A 94 -0.85 10.23 18.46
N LEU A 95 -1.88 9.87 19.26
CA LEU A 95 -3.27 10.28 19.00
C LEU A 95 -3.44 11.80 19.12
N VAL A 96 -2.84 12.43 20.14
CA VAL A 96 -2.86 13.90 20.30
C VAL A 96 -2.14 14.58 19.14
N ALA A 97 -0.99 14.06 18.70
CA ALA A 97 -0.24 14.58 17.56
C ALA A 97 -1.05 14.46 16.26
N ILE A 98 -1.76 13.35 16.03
CA ILE A 98 -2.70 13.20 14.91
C ILE A 98 -3.79 14.26 14.99
N ALA A 99 -4.48 14.39 16.13
CA ALA A 99 -5.56 15.36 16.31
C ALA A 99 -5.09 16.80 16.05
N ALA A 100 -3.91 17.17 16.57
CA ALA A 100 -3.32 18.50 16.39
C ALA A 100 -2.90 18.80 14.94
N THR A 101 -2.56 17.77 14.16
CA THR A 101 -2.07 17.92 12.78
C THR A 101 -3.18 17.81 11.73
N VAL A 102 -4.20 16.99 11.98
CA VAL A 102 -5.34 16.78 11.07
C VAL A 102 -6.42 17.83 11.27
N HIS A 103 -6.68 18.26 12.51
CA HIS A 103 -7.78 19.18 12.76
C HIS A 103 -7.45 20.59 12.22
N PRO A 104 -8.29 21.15 11.32
CA PRO A 104 -7.95 22.38 10.60
C PRO A 104 -7.81 23.59 11.52
N LYS A 105 -8.46 23.56 12.70
CA LYS A 105 -8.44 24.63 13.70
C LYS A 105 -7.57 24.34 14.92
N ALA A 106 -6.89 23.19 14.99
CA ALA A 106 -6.04 22.89 16.13
C ALA A 106 -4.71 23.65 16.05
N ALA A 107 -4.13 23.96 17.22
CA ALA A 107 -2.81 24.55 17.30
C ALA A 107 -1.77 23.56 16.77
N LYS A 108 -1.17 23.87 15.61
CA LYS A 108 -0.14 23.04 14.97
C LYS A 108 1.22 23.29 15.62
N PHE A 109 1.47 22.72 16.79
CA PHE A 109 2.75 22.90 17.49
C PHE A 109 3.87 22.03 16.89
N ALA A 110 5.10 22.55 16.93
CA ALA A 110 6.25 21.98 16.24
C ALA A 110 6.57 20.53 16.66
N ALA A 111 6.38 20.19 17.94
CA ALA A 111 6.65 18.85 18.46
C ALA A 111 5.72 17.79 17.85
N ALA A 112 4.42 18.07 17.67
CA ALA A 112 3.50 17.14 17.01
C ALA A 112 3.88 16.94 15.54
N ARG A 113 4.26 18.00 14.84
CA ARG A 113 4.67 17.92 13.43
C ARG A 113 5.97 17.14 13.27
N MET A 114 6.99 17.40 14.09
CA MET A 114 8.24 16.66 14.10
C MET A 114 8.02 15.18 14.43
N TRP A 115 7.17 14.88 15.41
CA TRP A 115 6.78 13.51 15.75
C TRP A 115 6.08 12.81 14.58
N MET A 116 5.13 13.48 13.94
CA MET A 116 4.43 12.92 12.78
C MET A 116 5.36 12.75 11.59
N ASP A 117 6.30 13.67 11.33
CA ASP A 117 7.28 13.53 10.25
C ASP A 117 8.17 12.29 10.43
N ALA A 118 8.54 11.97 11.67
CA ALA A 118 9.35 10.80 12.01
C ALA A 118 8.55 9.48 12.06
N THR A 119 7.28 9.52 12.47
CA THR A 119 6.47 8.32 12.72
C THR A 119 5.47 7.99 11.62
N ARG A 120 5.21 8.90 10.68
CA ARG A 120 4.30 8.64 9.56
C ARG A 120 4.96 7.83 8.46
N THR A 121 4.16 6.99 7.83
CA THR A 121 4.46 6.43 6.52
C THR A 121 4.01 7.44 5.47
N ALA A 122 4.69 7.51 4.33
CA ALA A 122 4.28 8.39 3.22
C ALA A 122 2.85 8.08 2.71
N GLN A 123 2.33 6.88 2.97
CA GLN A 123 1.00 6.44 2.55
C GLN A 123 -0.13 6.73 3.56
N GLY A 124 0.15 6.82 4.86
CA GLY A 124 -0.93 6.74 5.88
C GLY A 124 -1.73 8.01 6.12
N TRP A 125 -1.11 9.20 6.02
CA TRP A 125 -1.73 10.45 6.52
C TRP A 125 -1.73 11.63 5.54
N GLY A 126 -0.85 11.62 4.53
CA GLY A 126 -0.90 12.63 3.46
C GLY A 126 -2.25 12.65 2.72
N MET A 127 -2.89 11.48 2.64
CA MET A 127 -4.23 11.32 2.05
C MET A 127 -5.35 11.98 2.87
N TRP A 128 -5.17 12.15 4.18
CA TRP A 128 -6.16 12.79 5.06
C TRP A 128 -5.91 14.28 5.27
N ALA A 129 -4.64 14.70 5.21
CA ALA A 129 -4.27 16.11 5.33
C ALA A 129 -4.59 16.93 4.06
N THR A 130 -4.64 16.27 2.90
CA THR A 130 -5.00 16.89 1.63
C THR A 130 -5.79 15.85 0.81
N PRO A 131 -7.06 15.61 1.17
CA PRO A 131 -7.87 14.66 0.43
C PRO A 131 -7.92 15.08 -1.04
N PRO A 132 -7.88 14.12 -1.99
CA PRO A 132 -8.01 14.45 -3.39
C PRO A 132 -9.37 15.10 -3.63
N GLU A 133 -9.37 16.24 -4.32
CA GLU A 133 -10.60 16.94 -4.72
C GLU A 133 -11.09 16.53 -6.11
N THR A 134 -10.24 15.84 -6.86
CA THR A 134 -10.48 15.44 -8.25
C THR A 134 -10.04 14.00 -8.44
N ASN A 135 -10.92 13.19 -9.02
CA ASN A 135 -10.57 11.87 -9.52
C ASN A 135 -9.88 12.02 -10.88
N VAL A 136 -8.79 11.28 -11.06
CA VAL A 136 -7.99 11.30 -12.30
C VAL A 136 -7.70 9.87 -12.72
N PHE A 137 -8.14 9.51 -13.92
CA PHE A 137 -8.00 8.17 -14.51
C PHE A 137 -7.30 8.22 -15.85
N LEU A 138 -6.71 7.09 -16.27
CA LEU A 138 -6.05 6.97 -17.56
C LEU A 138 -6.97 6.23 -18.56
N LYS A 139 -7.30 6.90 -19.65
CA LYS A 139 -7.98 6.32 -20.80
C LYS A 139 -6.99 6.15 -21.95
N ALA A 140 -6.81 4.93 -22.42
CA ALA A 140 -6.03 4.62 -23.62
C ALA A 140 -6.97 4.39 -24.80
N VAL A 141 -6.73 5.09 -25.90
CA VAL A 141 -7.49 4.97 -27.14
C VAL A 141 -6.53 4.58 -28.26
N ALA A 142 -6.83 3.46 -28.92
CA ALA A 142 -6.15 3.03 -30.14
C ALA A 142 -6.88 3.56 -31.36
N PHE A 143 -6.14 3.98 -32.37
CA PHE A 143 -6.66 4.38 -33.67
C PHE A 143 -6.07 3.45 -34.72
N ASP A 144 -6.93 2.90 -35.57
CA ASP A 144 -6.49 2.16 -36.75
C ASP A 144 -6.05 3.11 -37.89
N ALA A 145 -5.60 2.54 -39.01
CA ALA A 145 -5.20 3.31 -40.19
C ALA A 145 -6.36 4.09 -40.85
N SER A 146 -7.61 3.77 -40.51
CA SER A 146 -8.82 4.46 -40.96
C SER A 146 -9.31 5.50 -39.94
N GLU A 147 -8.48 5.87 -38.96
CA GLU A 147 -8.79 6.76 -37.85
C GLU A 147 -9.96 6.30 -36.96
N ARG A 148 -10.32 5.01 -37.00
CA ARG A 148 -11.34 4.48 -36.10
C ARG A 148 -10.77 4.35 -34.70
N ALA A 149 -11.42 5.03 -33.75
CA ALA A 149 -11.07 4.98 -32.34
C ALA A 149 -11.64 3.72 -31.67
N VAL A 150 -10.78 2.97 -30.99
CA VAL A 150 -11.12 1.85 -30.12
C VAL A 150 -10.55 2.12 -28.73
N GLU A 151 -11.44 2.25 -27.75
CA GLU A 151 -11.04 2.41 -26.35
C GLU A 151 -10.54 1.07 -25.79
N LEU A 152 -9.30 1.05 -25.30
CA LEU A 152 -8.62 -0.17 -24.85
C LEU A 152 -9.02 -0.60 -23.44
N ALA A 153 -10.19 -0.16 -22.98
CA ALA A 153 -10.76 -0.59 -21.71
C ALA A 153 -9.83 -0.42 -20.49
N THR A 154 -8.97 0.61 -20.49
CA THR A 154 -8.08 0.90 -19.36
C THR A 154 -8.77 1.70 -18.26
N ASP A 155 -10.02 2.13 -18.49
CA ASP A 155 -10.81 2.95 -17.58
C ASP A 155 -11.47 2.11 -16.48
N LEU A 156 -11.49 2.66 -15.29
CA LEU A 156 -11.94 2.07 -14.03
C LEU A 156 -13.47 2.05 -13.91
N HIS A 157 -14.14 2.76 -14.82
CA HIS A 157 -15.59 2.86 -14.89
C HIS A 157 -16.25 1.68 -15.61
N LEU A 158 -15.47 0.84 -16.30
CA LEU A 158 -15.98 -0.42 -16.86
C LEU A 158 -16.46 -1.33 -15.75
N ALA A 159 -17.69 -1.85 -15.88
CA ALA A 159 -18.35 -2.65 -14.85
C ALA A 159 -17.50 -3.84 -14.38
N GLU A 160 -16.71 -4.42 -15.28
CA GLU A 160 -15.81 -5.56 -15.02
C GLU A 160 -14.53 -5.18 -14.26
N LEU A 161 -14.10 -3.91 -14.34
CA LEU A 161 -12.89 -3.39 -13.70
C LEU A 161 -13.19 -2.54 -12.46
N ARG A 162 -14.47 -2.29 -12.17
CA ARG A 162 -14.90 -1.60 -10.95
C ARG A 162 -14.45 -2.43 -9.75
N PRO A 163 -13.60 -1.89 -8.88
CA PRO A 163 -13.25 -2.59 -7.66
C PRO A 163 -14.55 -2.69 -6.84
N PRO A 164 -14.83 -3.84 -6.20
CA PRO A 164 -15.80 -3.84 -5.13
C PRO A 164 -15.40 -2.72 -4.16
N ALA A 165 -16.39 -1.95 -3.69
CA ALA A 165 -16.28 -0.62 -3.05
C ALA A 165 -15.29 -0.48 -1.87
N SER A 166 -14.52 -1.51 -1.54
CA SER A 166 -13.45 -1.55 -0.57
C SER A 166 -12.11 -1.86 -1.23
N LEU A 167 -11.26 -0.84 -1.39
CA LEU A 167 -9.79 -0.99 -1.43
C LEU A 167 -9.24 -1.98 -2.49
N GLY A 168 -9.58 -1.81 -3.76
CA GLY A 168 -8.92 -2.53 -4.86
C GLY A 168 -7.50 -2.00 -5.11
N TYR A 169 -6.47 -2.67 -4.59
CA TYR A 169 -5.07 -2.38 -4.89
C TYR A 169 -4.60 -3.18 -6.12
N ASP A 170 -5.13 -2.88 -7.31
CA ASP A 170 -4.59 -3.46 -8.55
C ASP A 170 -3.36 -2.68 -9.03
N ARG A 171 -2.30 -3.38 -9.42
CA ARG A 171 -1.09 -2.80 -9.97
C ARG A 171 -1.36 -2.01 -11.25
N ARG A 172 -2.37 -2.40 -12.04
CA ARG A 172 -2.84 -1.66 -13.24
C ARG A 172 -3.28 -0.24 -12.87
N TRP A 173 -4.00 -0.10 -11.76
CA TRP A 173 -4.45 1.21 -11.25
C TRP A 173 -3.27 2.08 -10.85
N LYS A 174 -2.27 1.49 -10.17
CA LYS A 174 -1.12 2.26 -9.73
C LYS A 174 -0.30 2.78 -10.92
N ILE A 175 -0.19 1.98 -11.98
CA ILE A 175 0.46 2.38 -13.22
C ILE A 175 -0.36 3.50 -13.89
N ALA A 176 -1.68 3.35 -14.03
CA ALA A 176 -2.56 4.37 -14.58
C ALA A 176 -2.47 5.70 -13.82
N GLU A 177 -2.49 5.67 -12.48
CA GLU A 177 -2.33 6.84 -11.61
C GLU A 177 -0.99 7.55 -11.85
N VAL A 178 0.10 6.79 -11.98
CA VAL A 178 1.43 7.35 -12.27
C VAL A 178 1.48 7.98 -13.67
N LEU A 179 0.88 7.33 -14.66
CA LEU A 179 0.84 7.82 -16.04
C LEU A 179 0.00 9.09 -16.19
N ALA A 180 -1.08 9.23 -15.42
CA ALA A 180 -1.92 10.41 -15.45
C ALA A 180 -1.27 11.66 -14.81
N LYS A 181 -0.23 11.49 -13.98
CA LYS A 181 0.47 12.60 -13.33
C LYS A 181 1.26 13.49 -14.32
N PRO A 182 1.43 14.79 -14.03
CA PRO A 182 2.05 15.74 -14.97
C PRO A 182 3.49 15.40 -15.40
N ARG A 183 4.31 14.78 -14.54
CA ARG A 183 5.75 14.54 -14.76
C ARG A 183 6.10 13.10 -15.16
N SER A 184 5.28 12.47 -16.00
CA SER A 184 5.38 11.04 -16.33
C SER A 184 5.68 10.76 -17.81
N GLN A 185 6.16 11.73 -18.59
CA GLN A 185 6.29 11.62 -20.06
C GLN A 185 7.08 10.39 -20.52
N ARG A 186 8.24 10.10 -19.91
CA ARG A 186 9.04 8.89 -20.24
C ARG A 186 8.24 7.60 -20.04
N PHE A 187 7.46 7.54 -18.96
CA PHE A 187 6.60 6.39 -18.65
C PHE A 187 5.42 6.30 -19.62
N ARG A 188 4.80 7.43 -19.98
CA ARG A 188 3.75 7.50 -21.01
C ARG A 188 4.22 6.96 -22.34
N SER A 189 5.38 7.40 -22.83
CA SER A 189 5.95 6.90 -24.09
C SER A 189 6.29 5.42 -24.00
N GLY A 190 6.83 4.95 -22.88
CA GLY A 190 7.09 3.53 -22.65
C GLY A 190 5.81 2.68 -22.69
N HIS A 191 4.74 3.17 -22.06
CA HIS A 191 3.44 2.51 -22.03
C HIS A 191 2.77 2.51 -23.41
N ALA A 192 2.79 3.62 -24.14
CA ALA A 192 2.24 3.70 -25.50
C ALA A 192 2.93 2.72 -26.45
N ARG A 193 4.27 2.60 -26.38
CA ARG A 193 5.01 1.57 -27.15
C ARG A 193 4.60 0.15 -26.79
N TRP A 194 4.34 -0.11 -25.51
CA TRP A 194 3.83 -1.41 -25.08
C TRP A 194 2.43 -1.66 -25.65
N LEU A 195 1.53 -0.68 -25.61
CA LEU A 195 0.19 -0.77 -26.19
C LEU A 195 0.23 -1.04 -27.69
N CYS A 196 1.10 -0.36 -28.46
CA CYS A 196 1.28 -0.63 -29.89
C CYS A 196 1.68 -2.09 -30.15
N ARG A 197 2.56 -2.68 -29.32
CA ARG A 197 2.98 -4.08 -29.46
C ARG A 197 1.87 -5.08 -29.12
N THR A 198 1.00 -4.75 -28.17
CA THR A 198 -0.08 -5.65 -27.74
C THR A 198 -1.37 -5.50 -28.55
N HIS A 199 -1.49 -4.43 -29.35
CA HIS A 199 -2.64 -4.15 -30.21
C HIS A 199 -2.19 -4.00 -31.67
N PRO A 200 -1.78 -5.09 -32.34
CA PRO A 200 -1.33 -5.05 -33.73
C PRO A 200 -2.41 -4.48 -34.65
N GLY A 201 -2.01 -3.71 -35.67
CA GLY A 201 -2.92 -2.99 -36.56
C GLY A 201 -3.35 -1.61 -36.05
N THR A 202 -2.92 -1.22 -34.85
CA THR A 202 -3.06 0.16 -34.36
C THR A 202 -2.04 1.04 -35.06
N ALA A 203 -2.50 2.14 -35.66
CA ALA A 203 -1.65 3.17 -36.26
C ALA A 203 -1.20 4.23 -35.23
N ARG A 204 -2.02 4.49 -34.21
CA ARG A 204 -1.76 5.55 -33.21
C ARG A 204 -2.41 5.26 -31.87
N ILE A 205 -1.74 5.61 -30.79
CA ILE A 205 -2.22 5.50 -29.41
C ILE A 205 -2.31 6.89 -28.80
N GLU A 206 -3.49 7.21 -28.26
CA GLU A 206 -3.68 8.36 -27.39
C GLU A 206 -3.82 7.91 -25.94
N LEU A 207 -3.10 8.60 -25.06
CA LEU A 207 -3.31 8.52 -23.62
C LEU A 207 -4.00 9.79 -23.17
N ARG A 208 -5.14 9.66 -22.51
CA ARG A 208 -5.97 10.76 -22.02
C ARG A 208 -6.14 10.64 -20.51
N ALA A 209 -6.03 11.76 -19.80
CA ALA A 209 -6.49 11.86 -18.42
C ALA A 209 -8.01 12.12 -18.46
N VAL A 210 -8.77 11.28 -17.76
CA VAL A 210 -10.19 11.54 -17.49
C VAL A 210 -10.29 12.09 -16.08
N GLU A 211 -10.81 13.31 -15.96
CA GLU A 211 -10.80 14.07 -14.72
C GLU A 211 -12.21 14.54 -14.37
N TYR A 212 -12.64 14.32 -13.12
CA TYR A 212 -13.86 14.93 -12.59
C TYR A 212 -13.70 15.26 -11.11
N ARG A 213 -14.35 16.34 -10.70
CA ARG A 213 -14.34 16.81 -9.32
C ARG A 213 -15.17 15.88 -8.43
N ILE A 214 -14.62 15.50 -7.29
CA ILE A 214 -15.35 14.79 -6.24
C ILE A 214 -16.31 15.80 -5.59
N PRO A 215 -17.62 15.50 -5.48
CA PRO A 215 -18.56 16.40 -4.82
C PRO A 215 -18.14 16.71 -3.38
N THR A 216 -18.30 17.96 -2.98
CA THR A 216 -18.09 18.37 -1.59
C THR A 216 -19.11 17.68 -0.68
N PRO A 217 -18.86 17.57 0.63
CA PRO A 217 -19.83 17.00 1.57
C PRO A 217 -21.19 17.73 1.60
N ALA A 218 -21.23 19.02 1.23
CA ALA A 218 -22.47 19.78 1.11
C ALA A 218 -23.25 19.39 -0.15
N GLU A 219 -22.58 19.38 -1.30
CA GLU A 219 -23.16 18.94 -2.57
C GLU A 219 -23.64 17.50 -2.51
N ASN A 220 -22.84 16.60 -1.95
CA ASN A 220 -23.19 15.20 -1.79
C ASN A 220 -24.48 15.00 -0.97
N ARG A 221 -24.65 15.80 0.10
CA ARG A 221 -25.88 15.79 0.91
C ARG A 221 -27.08 16.32 0.13
N SER A 222 -26.91 17.38 -0.67
CA SER A 222 -27.99 17.90 -1.52
C SER A 222 -28.41 16.95 -2.63
N LEU A 223 -27.48 16.11 -3.12
CA LEU A 223 -27.73 15.13 -4.18
C LEU A 223 -28.36 13.83 -3.67
N GLY A 224 -28.55 13.69 -2.35
CA GLY A 224 -29.09 12.46 -1.75
C GLY A 224 -28.09 11.29 -1.73
N GLY A 225 -26.81 11.54 -1.97
CA GLY A 225 -25.75 10.53 -2.01
C GLY A 225 -24.83 10.68 -3.23
N TYR A 226 -23.70 9.98 -3.18
CA TYR A 226 -22.67 10.08 -4.22
C TYR A 226 -22.87 8.97 -5.25
N ASP A 227 -23.55 9.28 -6.35
CA ASP A 227 -23.56 8.41 -7.53
C ASP A 227 -22.36 8.73 -8.43
N VAL A 228 -21.36 7.85 -8.39
CA VAL A 228 -20.12 7.97 -9.16
C VAL A 228 -20.40 7.99 -10.66
N ASP A 229 -21.39 7.22 -11.13
CA ASP A 229 -21.65 7.08 -12.56
C ASP A 229 -22.36 8.30 -13.13
N ALA A 230 -23.33 8.84 -12.40
CA ALA A 230 -23.98 10.09 -12.78
C ALA A 230 -22.96 11.23 -12.82
N VAL A 231 -22.15 11.39 -11.76
CA VAL A 231 -21.15 12.44 -11.68
C VAL A 231 -20.08 12.30 -12.77
N PHE A 232 -19.63 11.07 -13.06
CA PHE A 232 -18.71 10.83 -14.16
C PHE A 232 -19.30 11.24 -15.50
N ARG A 233 -20.51 10.77 -15.84
CA ARG A 233 -21.16 11.09 -17.12
C ARG A 233 -21.40 12.59 -17.30
N GLU A 234 -21.75 13.29 -16.24
CA GLU A 234 -22.09 14.72 -16.30
C GLU A 234 -20.86 15.64 -16.27
N ARG A 235 -19.81 15.26 -15.54
CA ARG A 235 -18.73 16.19 -15.15
C ARG A 235 -17.33 15.75 -15.60
N ALA A 236 -17.17 14.56 -16.17
CA ALA A 236 -15.88 14.11 -16.64
C ALA A 236 -15.40 14.94 -17.83
N THR A 237 -14.17 15.41 -17.71
CA THR A 237 -13.42 16.08 -18.76
C THR A 237 -12.27 15.20 -19.20
N GLN A 238 -11.87 15.29 -20.46
CA GLN A 238 -10.73 14.56 -20.99
C GLN A 238 -9.62 15.51 -21.40
N ARG A 239 -8.40 15.22 -20.98
CA ARG A 239 -7.19 15.96 -21.35
C ARG A 239 -6.19 15.03 -22.00
N LEU A 240 -5.77 15.36 -23.23
CA LEU A 240 -4.75 14.59 -23.92
C LEU A 240 -3.41 14.69 -23.17
N LEU A 241 -2.82 13.54 -22.84
CA LEU A 241 -1.53 13.44 -22.16
C LEU A 241 -0.39 13.04 -23.08
N LEU A 242 -0.69 12.21 -24.08
CA LEU A 242 0.26 11.76 -25.08
C LEU A 242 -0.51 11.36 -26.34
N ASP A 243 0.04 11.73 -27.48
CA ASP A 243 -0.30 11.19 -28.79
C ASP A 243 0.95 10.48 -29.33
N HIS A 244 0.83 9.22 -29.73
CA HIS A 244 1.96 8.36 -30.11
C HIS A 244 1.63 7.54 -31.34
N ALA A 245 2.33 7.78 -32.44
CA ALA A 245 2.27 6.92 -33.61
C ALA A 245 2.88 5.55 -33.30
N CYS A 246 2.20 4.48 -33.73
CA CYS A 246 2.74 3.14 -33.68
C CYS A 246 3.61 2.88 -34.92
N PRO A 247 4.71 2.12 -34.77
CA PRO A 247 5.56 1.71 -35.88
C PRO A 247 4.90 0.64 -36.76
#